data_AF-A0A7J5VXN3-F1
#
_entry.id   AF-A0A7J5VXN3-F1
#
_cell.length_a   1.000
_cell.length_b   1.000
_cell.length_c   1.000
_cell.angle_alpha   90.00
_cell.angle_beta   90.00
_cell.angle_gamma   90.00
#
_symmetry.space_group_name_H-M   'P 1'
#
loop_
_entity.id
_entity.type
_entity.pdbx_description
1 polymer ?
#
loop_
_entity_poly.entity_id
_entity_poly.type
_entity_poly.pdbx_seq_one_letter_code
_entity_poly.pdbx_strand_id
1 'polypeptide(L)'
;MKRKGQVMKTLWIIIALIFGPLVLKAESDRGGYVVADGITYLCQGMRTGFANTRIITAEGQLVKVPNSSVKAYRIDGRQFEIMPLLNLRGDTLDMAFMEFISMRDGKRLYRYCSNCSKYDPLSGEIAPINRVYRYYVLSEGHLRLFTDTEINNLGWFKVKIINDHSHR
;
A
#
# COMPACT_ATOMS: atom_id res chain seq x y z
N MET A 1 -50.29 24.26 37.58
CA MET A 1 -49.92 22.88 37.17
C MET A 1 -49.79 22.84 35.64
N LYS A 2 -48.58 23.07 35.08
CA LYS A 2 -48.31 23.09 33.62
C LYS A 2 -46.98 22.37 33.36
N ARG A 3 -47.01 21.05 33.18
CA ARG A 3 -45.89 20.23 32.66
C ARG A 3 -46.44 18.99 31.95
N LYS A 4 -47.09 19.18 30.80
CA LYS A 4 -47.45 18.05 29.92
C LYS A 4 -47.12 18.29 28.43
N GLY A 5 -46.86 19.54 28.02
CA GLY A 5 -46.57 19.87 26.61
C GLY A 5 -45.10 20.00 26.22
N GLN A 6 -44.16 20.01 27.17
CA GLN A 6 -42.74 20.26 26.88
C GLN A 6 -41.97 18.97 26.56
N VAL A 7 -42.33 17.86 27.20
CA VAL A 7 -41.66 16.55 27.05
C VAL A 7 -41.78 16.01 25.62
N MET A 8 -42.93 16.18 24.98
CA MET A 8 -43.17 15.65 23.63
C MET A 8 -42.34 16.39 22.57
N LYS A 9 -42.18 17.72 22.68
CA LYS A 9 -41.37 18.52 21.74
C LYS A 9 -39.88 18.22 21.87
N THR A 10 -39.39 17.99 23.09
CA THR A 10 -37.99 17.63 23.33
C THR A 10 -37.67 16.23 22.81
N LEU A 11 -38.63 15.29 22.87
CA LEU A 11 -38.45 13.92 22.37
C LEU A 11 -38.27 13.88 20.84
N TRP A 12 -39.02 14.68 20.08
CA TRP A 12 -38.88 14.77 18.62
C TRP A 12 -37.53 15.36 18.18
N ILE A 13 -36.97 16.30 18.95
CA ILE A 13 -35.65 16.88 18.67
C ILE A 13 -34.54 15.85 18.90
N ILE A 14 -34.66 15.03 19.96
CA ILE A 14 -33.70 13.96 20.25
C ILE A 14 -33.75 12.88 19.16
N ILE A 15 -34.94 12.52 18.67
CA ILE A 15 -35.09 11.56 17.56
C ILE A 15 -34.49 12.12 16.26
N ALA A 16 -34.66 13.41 15.96
CA ALA A 16 -34.03 14.04 14.80
C ALA A 16 -32.50 14.09 14.89
N LEU A 17 -31.92 14.18 16.09
CA LEU A 17 -30.47 14.10 16.33
C LEU A 17 -29.92 12.67 16.23
N ILE A 18 -30.73 11.65 16.54
CA ILE A 18 -30.34 10.23 16.45
C ILE A 18 -30.44 9.69 15.01
N PHE A 19 -31.36 10.23 14.20
CA PHE A 19 -31.58 9.82 12.80
C PHE A 19 -31.02 10.79 11.75
N GLY A 20 -30.33 11.86 12.15
CA GLY A 20 -29.52 12.62 11.21
C GLY A 20 -28.48 11.67 10.63
N PRO A 21 -28.58 11.27 9.34
CA PRO A 21 -27.59 10.38 8.79
C PRO A 21 -26.30 11.19 8.82
N LEU A 22 -25.34 10.72 9.62
CA LEU A 22 -23.96 11.05 9.41
C LEU A 22 -23.61 10.43 8.05
N VAL A 23 -24.02 11.11 6.97
CA VAL A 23 -23.38 10.96 5.67
C VAL A 23 -22.03 11.65 5.83
N LEU A 24 -21.17 11.02 6.64
CA LEU A 24 -19.78 10.96 6.26
C LEU A 24 -19.83 10.31 4.89
N LYS A 25 -19.81 11.15 3.85
CA LYS A 25 -19.00 10.81 2.70
C LYS A 25 -17.66 10.44 3.33
N ALA A 26 -17.43 9.14 3.51
CA ALA A 26 -16.10 8.59 3.47
C ALA A 26 -15.62 8.95 2.08
N GLU A 27 -15.18 10.19 1.92
CA GLU A 27 -14.50 10.64 0.74
C GLU A 27 -13.36 9.66 0.62
N SER A 28 -13.43 8.85 -0.43
CA SER A 28 -12.48 7.78 -0.70
C SER A 28 -11.15 8.36 -1.15
N ASP A 29 -10.74 9.48 -0.57
CA ASP A 29 -9.42 10.05 -0.75
C ASP A 29 -8.52 9.23 0.15
N ARG A 30 -8.06 8.09 -0.39
CA ARG A 30 -7.02 7.26 0.20
C ARG A 30 -5.70 8.04 0.12
N GLY A 31 -5.63 9.14 0.88
CA GLY A 31 -4.52 10.08 0.88
C GLY A 31 -3.18 9.35 1.02
N GLY A 32 -2.15 9.98 0.47
CA GLY A 32 -0.80 9.45 0.56
C GLY A 32 -0.33 9.42 2.01
N TYR A 33 0.60 8.52 2.30
CA TYR A 33 1.32 8.54 3.55
C TYR A 33 2.74 8.02 3.38
N VAL A 34 3.60 8.35 4.34
CA VAL A 34 4.93 7.76 4.50
C VAL A 34 5.09 7.34 5.96
N VAL A 35 5.54 6.10 6.19
CA VAL A 35 5.91 5.59 7.51
C VAL A 35 7.43 5.62 7.62
N ALA A 36 7.96 6.43 8.53
CA ALA A 36 9.40 6.54 8.80
C ALA A 36 9.64 6.76 10.29
N ASP A 37 10.65 6.09 10.86
CA ASP A 37 11.03 6.20 12.28
C ASP A 37 9.87 6.01 13.28
N GLY A 38 8.92 5.13 12.94
CA GLY A 38 7.72 4.88 13.75
C GLY A 38 6.63 5.96 13.65
N ILE A 39 6.86 7.01 12.86
CA ILE A 39 5.92 8.11 12.60
C ILE A 39 5.23 7.87 11.25
N THR A 40 3.93 8.11 11.20
CA THR A 40 3.17 8.13 9.95
C THR A 40 2.89 9.57 9.54
N TYR A 41 3.48 9.99 8.43
CA TYR A 41 3.26 11.30 7.82
C TYR A 41 2.14 11.18 6.78
N LEU A 42 1.03 11.88 6.96
CA LEU A 42 0.05 12.05 5.89
C LEU A 42 0.61 13.02 4.85
N CYS A 43 0.52 12.66 3.56
CA CYS A 43 1.16 13.41 2.51
C CYS A 43 0.31 13.50 1.24
N GLN A 44 0.40 14.65 0.57
CA GLN A 44 -0.13 14.83 -0.78
C GLN A 44 0.88 14.40 -1.85
N GLY A 45 2.17 14.39 -1.51
CA GLY A 45 3.23 14.03 -2.44
C GLY A 45 4.49 13.57 -1.74
N MET A 46 5.29 12.78 -2.46
CA MET A 46 6.63 12.40 -2.02
C MET A 46 7.60 12.39 -3.18
N ARG A 47 8.87 12.68 -2.90
CA ARG A 47 9.97 12.54 -3.86
C ARG A 47 11.19 11.95 -3.18
N THR A 48 11.54 10.73 -3.60
CA THR A 48 12.76 10.06 -3.16
C THR A 48 13.96 10.65 -3.87
N GLY A 49 14.92 11.15 -3.11
CA GLY A 49 16.25 11.54 -3.60
C GLY A 49 17.30 10.50 -3.26
N PHE A 50 18.57 10.83 -3.49
CA PHE A 50 19.69 9.92 -3.25
C PHE A 50 19.78 9.41 -1.80
N ALA A 51 19.74 10.30 -0.81
CA ALA A 51 19.87 9.94 0.60
C ALA A 51 18.58 10.12 1.43
N ASN A 52 17.67 10.99 0.96
CA ASN A 52 16.50 11.40 1.72
C ASN A 52 15.26 11.40 0.84
N THR A 53 14.13 11.07 1.48
CA THR A 53 12.80 11.21 0.92
C THR A 53 12.21 12.53 1.40
N ARG A 54 11.75 13.34 0.44
CA ARG A 54 11.01 14.57 0.70
C ARG A 54 9.53 14.25 0.71
N ILE A 55 8.83 14.64 1.76
CA ILE A 55 7.41 14.43 1.97
C ILE A 55 6.75 15.81 1.97
N ILE A 56 5.70 15.98 1.18
CA ILE A 56 4.86 17.18 1.18
C ILE A 56 3.62 16.83 2.00
N THR A 57 3.49 17.40 3.19
CA THR A 57 2.38 17.11 4.10
C THR A 57 1.04 17.60 3.53
N ALA A 58 -0.07 17.21 4.14
CA ALA A 58 -1.40 17.68 3.75
C ALA A 58 -1.54 19.22 3.86
N GLU A 59 -0.76 19.85 4.74
CA GLU A 59 -0.71 21.29 4.96
C GLU A 59 0.30 21.99 4.02
N GLY A 60 0.92 21.25 3.08
CA GLY A 60 1.91 21.78 2.14
C GLY A 60 3.31 21.97 2.70
N GLN A 61 3.59 21.48 3.92
CA GLN A 61 4.93 21.58 4.52
C GLN A 61 5.87 20.53 3.95
N LEU A 62 7.15 20.87 3.80
CA LEU A 62 8.17 19.94 3.34
C LEU A 62 8.88 19.30 4.53
N VAL A 63 8.70 17.99 4.70
CA VAL A 63 9.42 17.17 5.67
C VAL A 63 10.47 16.33 4.94
N LYS A 64 11.67 16.18 5.52
CA LYS A 64 12.72 15.32 4.99
C LYS A 64 12.98 14.19 5.96
N VAL A 65 12.98 12.97 5.46
CA VAL A 65 13.36 11.77 6.22
C VAL A 65 14.47 11.00 5.50
N PRO A 66 15.40 10.37 6.22
CA PRO A 66 16.38 9.46 5.62
C PRO A 66 15.69 8.32 4.86
N ASN A 67 16.23 7.94 3.69
CA ASN A 67 15.66 6.82 2.93
C ASN A 67 15.66 5.51 3.73
N SER A 68 16.68 5.30 4.57
CA SER A 68 16.84 4.12 5.42
C SER A 68 15.77 3.99 6.50
N SER A 69 15.13 5.10 6.90
CA SER A 69 14.08 5.07 7.91
C SER A 69 12.69 4.82 7.35
N VAL A 70 12.49 5.03 6.05
CA VAL A 70 11.20 4.74 5.38
C VAL A 70 10.94 3.23 5.40
N LYS A 71 9.78 2.82 5.92
CA LYS A 71 9.35 1.42 6.01
C LYS A 71 8.17 1.09 5.10
N ALA A 72 7.29 2.05 4.87
CA ALA A 72 6.18 1.91 3.96
C ALA A 72 5.75 3.28 3.45
N TYR A 73 5.11 3.31 2.29
CA TYR A 73 4.46 4.52 1.80
C TYR A 73 3.26 4.18 0.91
N ARG A 74 2.35 5.14 0.77
CA ARG A 74 1.28 5.11 -0.23
C ARG A 74 1.31 6.41 -1.01
N ILE A 75 1.29 6.29 -2.33
CA ILE A 75 1.19 7.42 -3.24
C ILE A 75 0.33 6.99 -4.44
N ASP A 76 -0.54 7.88 -4.91
CA ASP A 76 -1.45 7.61 -6.04
C ASP A 76 -2.26 6.30 -5.89
N GLY A 77 -2.73 6.03 -4.67
CA GLY A 77 -3.47 4.81 -4.32
C GLY A 77 -2.65 3.52 -4.30
N ARG A 78 -1.35 3.56 -4.60
CA ARG A 78 -0.43 2.42 -4.60
C ARG A 78 0.36 2.39 -3.31
N GLN A 79 0.34 1.25 -2.62
CA GLN A 79 1.04 1.06 -1.35
C GLN A 79 2.29 0.22 -1.55
N PHE A 80 3.39 0.64 -0.93
CA PHE A 80 4.67 -0.02 -0.98
C PHE A 80 5.18 -0.28 0.43
N GLU A 81 5.76 -1.44 0.65
CA GLU A 81 6.32 -1.87 1.94
C GLU A 81 7.73 -2.41 1.71
N ILE A 82 8.65 -2.14 2.64
CA ILE A 82 9.99 -2.73 2.58
C ILE A 82 9.91 -4.21 2.96
N MET A 83 10.37 -5.08 2.07
CA MET A 83 10.27 -6.53 2.21
C MET A 83 11.61 -7.18 1.81
N PRO A 84 11.96 -8.35 2.39
CA PRO A 84 13.14 -9.08 1.94
C PRO A 84 12.95 -9.58 0.51
N LEU A 85 13.94 -9.31 -0.34
CA LEU A 85 14.00 -9.80 -1.71
C LEU A 85 14.54 -11.23 -1.71
N LEU A 86 13.64 -12.21 -1.79
CA LEU A 86 14.00 -13.63 -1.70
C LEU A 86 14.20 -14.26 -3.09
N ASN A 87 15.22 -15.10 -3.23
CA ASN A 87 15.32 -15.99 -4.39
C ASN A 87 14.40 -17.22 -4.26
N LEU A 88 14.40 -18.11 -5.25
CA LEU A 88 13.58 -19.34 -5.22
C LEU A 88 13.95 -20.32 -4.10
N ARG A 89 15.17 -20.23 -3.55
CA ARG A 89 15.61 -21.05 -2.41
C ARG A 89 15.19 -20.46 -1.06
N GLY A 90 14.65 -19.24 -1.06
CA GLY A 90 14.30 -18.50 0.14
C GLY A 90 15.46 -17.70 0.74
N ASP A 91 16.61 -17.61 0.07
CA ASP A 91 17.72 -16.77 0.53
C ASP A 91 17.38 -15.29 0.32
N THR A 92 17.65 -14.45 1.31
CA THR A 92 17.51 -12.98 1.19
C THR A 92 18.70 -12.39 0.43
N LEU A 93 18.41 -11.76 -0.71
CA LEU A 93 19.40 -11.06 -1.53
C LEU A 93 19.58 -9.60 -1.10
N ASP A 94 18.48 -8.92 -0.75
CA ASP A 94 18.45 -7.50 -0.36
C ASP A 94 17.13 -7.17 0.36
N MET A 95 16.93 -5.91 0.75
CA MET A 95 15.64 -5.34 1.15
C MET A 95 15.14 -4.41 0.05
N ALA A 96 13.90 -4.60 -0.39
CA ALA A 96 13.31 -3.82 -1.47
C ALA A 96 11.89 -3.34 -1.14
N PHE A 97 11.52 -2.17 -1.65
CA PHE A 97 10.12 -1.75 -1.63
C PHE A 97 9.32 -2.58 -2.64
N MET A 98 8.33 -3.31 -2.14
CA MET A 98 7.40 -4.08 -2.95
C MET A 98 6.01 -3.50 -2.85
N GLU A 99 5.32 -3.42 -3.98
CA GLU A 99 3.96 -2.92 -4.04
C GLU A 99 3.00 -3.96 -3.45
N PHE A 100 2.20 -3.57 -2.46
CA PHE A 100 1.08 -4.37 -1.97
C PHE A 100 -0.06 -4.31 -2.98
N ILE A 101 -0.42 -5.46 -3.55
CA ILE A 101 -1.40 -5.56 -4.64
C ILE A 101 -2.78 -5.95 -4.13
N SER A 102 -2.86 -6.98 -3.31
CA SER A 102 -4.13 -7.55 -2.86
C SER A 102 -3.94 -8.39 -1.61
N MET A 103 -5.02 -8.60 -0.86
CA MET A 103 -5.08 -9.55 0.24
C MET A 103 -6.31 -10.43 0.06
N ARG A 104 -6.15 -11.74 0.27
CA ARG A 104 -7.24 -12.71 0.27
C ARG A 104 -6.92 -13.86 1.22
N ASP A 105 -7.89 -14.24 2.04
CA ASP A 105 -7.80 -15.37 2.98
C ASP A 105 -6.52 -15.32 3.84
N GLY A 106 -6.20 -14.14 4.38
CA GLY A 106 -5.00 -13.90 5.20
C GLY A 106 -3.68 -13.82 4.43
N LYS A 107 -3.67 -14.09 3.11
CA LYS A 107 -2.48 -14.02 2.26
C LYS A 107 -2.37 -12.65 1.62
N ARG A 108 -1.17 -12.06 1.64
CA ARG A 108 -0.88 -10.78 0.99
C ARG A 108 -0.03 -11.01 -0.25
N LEU A 109 -0.46 -10.45 -1.36
CA LEU A 109 0.26 -10.49 -2.62
C LEU A 109 1.03 -9.18 -2.80
N TYR A 110 2.30 -9.32 -3.13
CA TYR A 110 3.20 -8.22 -3.43
C TYR A 110 3.74 -8.33 -4.85
N ARG A 111 4.06 -7.19 -5.45
CA ARG A 111 4.71 -7.07 -6.75
C ARG A 111 6.03 -6.32 -6.60
N TYR A 112 7.08 -6.94 -7.10
CA TYR A 112 8.41 -6.37 -7.21
C TYR A 112 8.70 -6.06 -8.68
N CYS A 113 9.13 -4.83 -8.96
CA CYS A 113 9.56 -4.40 -10.29
C CYS A 113 11.07 -4.60 -10.38
N SER A 114 11.53 -5.62 -11.11
CA SER A 114 12.97 -5.90 -11.21
C SER A 114 13.74 -4.79 -11.92
N ASN A 115 13.10 -4.09 -12.88
CA ASN A 115 13.68 -2.94 -13.59
C ASN A 115 13.74 -1.65 -12.75
N CYS A 116 12.91 -1.55 -11.71
CA CYS A 116 12.92 -0.41 -10.78
C CYS A 116 13.97 -0.60 -9.67
N SER A 117 14.72 -1.70 -9.72
CA SER A 117 15.62 -2.15 -8.67
C SER A 117 16.84 -2.82 -9.30
N LYS A 118 17.80 -3.23 -8.47
CA LYS A 118 19.14 -3.61 -8.94
C LYS A 118 19.22 -5.06 -9.43
N TYR A 119 18.39 -5.97 -8.94
CA TYR A 119 18.55 -7.43 -9.14
C TYR A 119 17.26 -8.14 -9.56
N ASP A 120 17.38 -9.15 -10.42
CA ASP A 120 16.33 -10.15 -10.67
C ASP A 120 16.49 -11.32 -9.68
N PRO A 121 15.50 -11.57 -8.80
CA PRO A 121 15.59 -12.63 -7.78
C PRO A 121 15.63 -14.06 -8.37
N LEU A 122 15.29 -14.26 -9.64
CA LEU A 122 15.41 -15.57 -10.28
C LEU A 122 16.84 -15.91 -10.70
N SER A 123 17.57 -14.95 -11.28
CA SER A 123 18.95 -15.16 -11.72
C SER A 123 19.99 -14.74 -10.66
N GLY A 124 19.63 -13.83 -9.75
CA GLY A 124 20.57 -13.15 -8.86
C GLY A 124 21.44 -12.10 -9.56
N GLU A 125 21.18 -11.84 -10.85
CA GLU A 125 21.93 -10.88 -11.66
C GLU A 125 21.22 -9.55 -11.76
N ILE A 126 21.90 -8.54 -12.35
CA ILE A 126 21.27 -7.26 -12.64
C ILE A 126 20.15 -7.47 -13.66
N ALA A 127 18.94 -7.03 -13.31
CA ALA A 127 17.78 -7.24 -14.16
C ALA A 127 17.96 -6.51 -15.51
N PRO A 128 17.68 -7.17 -16.66
CA PRO A 128 17.68 -6.47 -17.94
C PRO A 128 16.60 -5.39 -17.97
N ILE A 129 16.76 -4.37 -18.83
CA ILE A 129 15.85 -3.19 -18.96
C ILE A 129 14.44 -3.56 -19.49
N ASN A 130 14.07 -4.83 -19.45
CA ASN A 130 12.76 -5.32 -19.83
C ASN A 130 11.91 -5.37 -18.54
N ARG A 131 10.69 -4.78 -18.56
CA ARG A 131 9.81 -4.68 -17.38
C ARG A 131 9.33 -6.05 -16.90
N VAL A 132 10.14 -6.75 -16.13
CA VAL A 132 9.77 -8.02 -15.52
C VAL A 132 9.24 -7.76 -14.11
N TYR A 133 7.98 -8.12 -13.88
CA TYR A 133 7.41 -8.11 -12.53
C TYR A 133 7.57 -9.49 -11.91
N ARG A 134 8.03 -9.51 -10.66
CA ARG A 134 8.06 -10.71 -9.82
C ARG A 134 7.00 -10.56 -8.74
N TYR A 135 6.36 -11.67 -8.38
CA TYR A 135 5.27 -11.66 -7.41
C TYR A 135 5.67 -12.43 -6.18
N TYR A 136 5.34 -11.90 -5.01
CA TYR A 136 5.60 -12.56 -3.73
C TYR A 136 4.30 -12.74 -2.97
N VAL A 137 4.20 -13.84 -2.22
CA VAL A 137 3.09 -14.05 -1.30
C VAL A 137 3.61 -14.16 0.11
N LEU A 138 3.02 -13.35 0.99
CA LEU A 138 3.17 -13.46 2.43
C LEU A 138 1.97 -14.23 2.98
N SER A 139 2.24 -15.37 3.62
CA SER A 139 1.25 -16.23 4.25
C SER A 139 1.79 -16.66 5.60
N GLU A 140 1.03 -16.46 6.67
CA GLU A 140 1.43 -16.92 8.02
C GLU A 140 2.81 -16.42 8.46
N GLY A 141 3.18 -15.19 8.07
CA GLY A 141 4.50 -14.61 8.37
C GLY A 141 5.64 -15.05 7.44
N HIS A 142 5.39 -16.01 6.53
CA HIS A 142 6.37 -16.49 5.56
C HIS A 142 6.18 -15.82 4.20
N LEU A 143 7.19 -15.06 3.78
CA LEU A 143 7.25 -14.50 2.42
C LEU A 143 7.88 -15.55 1.50
N ARG A 144 7.34 -15.70 0.28
CA ARG A 144 7.95 -16.51 -0.77
C ARG A 144 7.75 -15.88 -2.15
N LEU A 145 8.70 -16.13 -3.04
CA LEU A 145 8.60 -15.79 -4.46
C LEU A 145 7.64 -16.76 -5.16
N PHE A 146 6.75 -16.24 -6.00
CA PHE A 146 5.98 -17.06 -6.95
C PHE A 146 6.86 -17.46 -8.11
N THR A 147 6.81 -18.76 -8.45
CA THR A 147 7.39 -19.29 -9.67
C THR A 147 6.56 -18.89 -10.89
N ASP A 148 7.13 -18.96 -12.09
CA ASP A 148 6.43 -18.61 -13.33
C ASP A 148 5.16 -19.46 -13.55
N THR A 149 5.16 -20.72 -13.11
CA THR A 149 4.00 -21.60 -13.19
C THR A 149 2.87 -21.19 -12.23
N GLU A 150 3.21 -20.58 -11.09
CA GLU A 150 2.25 -20.10 -10.09
C GLU A 150 1.67 -18.72 -10.41
N ILE A 151 2.24 -17.98 -11.38
CA ILE A 151 1.69 -16.69 -11.83
C ILE A 151 0.24 -16.83 -12.31
N ASN A 152 -0.15 -17.99 -12.85
CA ASN A 152 -1.54 -18.26 -13.23
C ASN A 152 -2.51 -18.20 -12.03
N ASN A 153 -2.02 -18.37 -10.81
CA ASN A 153 -2.81 -18.27 -9.59
C ASN A 153 -3.10 -16.80 -9.18
N LEU A 154 -2.56 -15.80 -9.88
CA LEU A 154 -2.89 -14.39 -9.62
C LEU A 154 -4.38 -14.08 -9.79
N GLY A 155 -5.09 -14.84 -10.64
CA GLY A 155 -6.54 -14.76 -10.77
C GLY A 155 -7.28 -15.05 -9.45
N TRP A 156 -6.72 -15.90 -8.58
CA TRP A 156 -7.27 -16.15 -7.25
C TRP A 156 -7.23 -14.89 -6.37
N PHE A 157 -6.20 -14.05 -6.52
CA PHE A 157 -6.13 -12.73 -5.85
C PHE A 157 -7.02 -11.65 -6.51
N LYS A 158 -7.82 -12.03 -7.52
CA LYS A 158 -8.61 -11.11 -8.37
C LYS A 158 -7.76 -10.04 -9.08
N VAL A 159 -6.49 -10.36 -9.32
CA VAL A 159 -5.57 -9.46 -10.02
C VAL A 159 -5.62 -9.78 -11.51
N LYS A 160 -5.96 -8.79 -12.34
CA LYS A 160 -5.75 -8.90 -13.77
C LYS A 160 -4.25 -8.84 -14.04
N ILE A 161 -3.69 -9.90 -14.61
CA ILE A 161 -2.32 -9.87 -15.10
C ILE A 161 -2.29 -8.89 -16.26
N ILE A 162 -1.65 -7.75 -16.07
CA ILE A 162 -1.31 -6.87 -17.19
C ILE A 162 -0.15 -7.58 -17.89
N ASN A 163 -0.44 -8.35 -18.93
CA ASN A 163 0.61 -8.87 -19.81
C ASN A 163 1.27 -7.67 -20.48
N ASP A 164 2.45 -7.28 -20.00
CA ASP A 164 3.26 -6.18 -20.56
C ASP A 164 3.97 -6.59 -21.87
N HIS A 165 3.35 -7.49 -22.65
CA HIS A 165 3.78 -7.86 -24.00
C HIS A 165 3.26 -6.90 -25.08
N SER A 166 2.58 -5.80 -24.70
CA SER A 166 2.03 -4.82 -25.65
C SER A 166 3.07 -3.82 -26.21
N HIS A 167 4.36 -4.01 -25.93
CA HIS A 167 5.43 -3.25 -26.57
C HIS A 167 6.46 -4.22 -27.17
N ARG A 168 6.06 -4.88 -28.27
CA ARG A 168 7.00 -5.33 -29.29
C ARG A 168 7.01 -4.31 -30.41
#